data_AF-A0A9P1EIG0-F1
#
_entry.id   AF-A0A9P1EIG0-F1
#
_cell.length_a   1.000
_cell.length_b   1.000
_cell.length_c   1.000
_cell.angle_alpha   90.00
_cell.angle_beta   90.00
_cell.angle_gamma   90.00
#
_symmetry.space_group_name_H-M   'P 1'
#
loop_
_entity.id
_entity.type
_entity.pdbx_description
1 polymer ?
#
loop_
_entity_poly.entity_id
_entity_poly.type
_entity_poly.pdbx_seq_one_letter_code
_entity_poly.pdbx_strand_id
1 'polypeptide(L)'
;MDLQDMEGGTPAMTSEAAKSTKNDPAWNHNYCADPNNQNAVTCIYHGKETNGGIYRAKLHQIGGDRNAKAYLKCPEDVKKLLKDYMQSKKDAKINYDKLPEHHDLDAFHDLEDDDTEVEELETDSRGHFKRIRDVQKGKAPVKKGKHKRTYGCFYPQKARNCGRASKQGRLKQLKIDEKLDKQRREVAIQYICNMFYHNGIPFNVARSHSFKCAVEAIGQYGPNLKPPSYHEVRVTSLKKEVANMRDMLAEHRALWVKHGCSIMADGWTSTTGQCIVNFLVHSLAGCVFVKSVDASAYSKTGAKVLELLDGFVEYVGEANVVQVVTDNGPNFKLGGKLLETKRPNIYWTPCGAHCIDLMLEDIGKLPLVLKTLRRAMSLTSFIYNRVGLLNLMRRYTGQRNLIRPGKTRLCTCYLTLKSIYKQKANLRAMFSESEWNSSKWKKEAGGKQVEDCMMKPTFWDNAYYILKLMGPLVKTLRLVDNERKPAMGYIYEAMDRAKEAIIKAFNGRDDNDKETFKIIDSRWQDQLHHPLHAAGHYLNPAFFMPIRKLNSIVRSRLDCMLA
;
A
#
# COMPACT_ATOMS: atom_id res chain seq x y z
N MET A 1 59.09 -13.87 62.71
CA MET A 1 59.71 -12.94 61.76
C MET A 1 59.13 -13.24 60.39
N ASP A 2 58.13 -12.50 59.88
CA ASP A 2 57.45 -11.31 60.41
C ASP A 2 55.95 -11.32 60.06
N LEU A 3 55.19 -10.35 60.59
CA LEU A 3 53.72 -10.29 60.54
C LEU A 3 53.21 -9.14 59.63
N GLN A 4 52.13 -9.45 58.90
CA GLN A 4 50.97 -8.60 58.51
C GLN A 4 51.12 -7.40 57.57
N ASP A 5 50.41 -7.48 56.43
CA ASP A 5 49.23 -6.67 56.00
C ASP A 5 48.52 -7.49 54.87
N MET A 6 47.21 -7.83 54.82
CA MET A 6 45.93 -7.06 54.81
C MET A 6 45.77 -6.20 53.53
N GLU A 7 44.73 -6.26 52.65
CA GLU A 7 43.37 -6.88 52.55
C GLU A 7 43.01 -7.21 51.04
N GLY A 8 41.88 -7.78 50.58
CA GLY A 8 40.72 -8.43 51.26
C GLY A 8 39.43 -8.76 50.42
N GLY A 9 39.45 -8.96 49.08
CA GLY A 9 38.25 -9.27 48.25
C GLY A 9 37.83 -8.15 47.25
N THR A 10 36.89 -8.27 46.29
CA THR A 10 35.95 -9.35 45.87
C THR A 10 35.60 -9.22 44.34
N PRO A 11 34.42 -9.56 43.75
CA PRO A 11 34.28 -10.58 42.69
C PRO A 11 34.05 -10.08 41.24
N ALA A 12 33.96 -11.03 40.30
CA ALA A 12 33.62 -10.79 38.89
C ALA A 12 32.11 -10.72 38.61
N MET A 13 31.64 -9.76 37.79
CA MET A 13 30.35 -9.83 37.09
C MET A 13 30.36 -9.14 35.70
N THR A 14 29.97 -9.91 34.68
CA THR A 14 29.21 -9.57 33.46
C THR A 14 29.62 -8.38 32.57
N SER A 15 30.11 -8.67 31.35
CA SER A 15 30.61 -7.71 30.35
C SER A 15 29.86 -7.69 29.01
N GLU A 16 28.54 -7.90 29.00
CA GLU A 16 27.74 -8.03 27.75
C GLU A 16 27.11 -6.74 27.21
N ALA A 17 27.04 -5.65 27.97
CA ALA A 17 26.47 -4.38 27.50
C ALA A 17 27.35 -3.64 26.47
N ALA A 18 28.67 -3.87 26.47
CA ALA A 18 29.65 -3.07 25.71
C ALA A 18 29.99 -3.58 24.30
N LYS A 19 29.34 -4.67 23.81
CA LYS A 19 29.74 -5.32 22.55
C LYS A 19 29.06 -4.76 21.27
N SER A 20 28.02 -3.94 21.37
CA SER A 20 27.27 -3.45 20.19
C SER A 20 27.86 -2.20 19.50
N THR A 21 28.77 -1.47 20.15
CA THR A 21 29.40 -0.24 19.64
C THR A 21 30.69 -0.47 18.84
N LYS A 22 31.21 -1.72 18.77
CA LYS A 22 32.58 -2.03 18.30
C LYS A 22 32.82 -2.02 16.77
N ASN A 23 31.85 -1.63 15.94
CA ASN A 23 31.99 -1.56 14.47
C ASN A 23 32.15 -0.12 13.91
N ASP A 24 32.48 0.86 14.74
CA ASP A 24 32.93 2.18 14.28
C ASP A 24 34.46 2.24 14.32
N PRO A 25 35.16 2.44 13.17
CA PRO A 25 36.63 2.44 13.13
C PRO A 25 37.26 3.53 13.99
N ALA A 26 36.50 4.57 14.39
CA ALA A 26 36.99 5.59 15.32
C ALA A 26 37.35 5.02 16.71
N TRP A 27 36.80 3.88 17.13
CA TRP A 27 37.20 3.23 18.39
C TRP A 27 38.61 2.63 18.36
N ASN A 28 39.23 2.46 17.18
CA ASN A 28 40.65 2.13 17.09
C ASN A 28 41.56 3.33 17.41
N HIS A 29 40.99 4.52 17.49
CA HIS A 29 41.70 5.80 17.64
C HIS A 29 41.20 6.62 18.85
N ASN A 30 40.27 6.09 19.64
CA ASN A 30 39.67 6.76 20.78
C ASN A 30 39.22 5.72 21.83
N TYR A 31 39.17 6.10 23.10
CA TYR A 31 38.66 5.27 24.19
C TYR A 31 37.73 6.06 25.11
N CYS A 32 36.95 5.33 25.91
CA CYS A 32 36.07 5.87 26.94
C CYS A 32 36.75 5.61 28.29
N ALA A 33 37.06 6.66 29.07
CA ALA A 33 37.74 6.51 30.36
C ALA A 33 36.78 5.99 31.46
N ASP A 34 35.52 6.42 31.42
CA ASP A 34 34.43 5.93 32.27
C ASP A 34 33.45 5.09 31.44
N PRO A 35 33.25 3.79 31.73
CA PRO A 35 32.26 2.94 31.06
C PRO A 35 30.82 3.45 31.15
N ASN A 36 30.48 4.24 32.18
CA ASN A 36 29.15 4.78 32.40
C ASN A 36 28.89 6.10 31.64
N ASN A 37 29.94 6.79 31.17
CA ASN A 37 29.82 8.07 30.48
C ASN A 37 30.29 7.99 29.02
N GLN A 38 29.50 7.34 28.16
CA GLN A 38 29.76 7.21 26.72
C GLN A 38 29.81 8.54 25.94
N ASN A 39 29.49 9.67 26.58
CA ASN A 39 29.62 10.99 25.97
C ASN A 39 31.04 11.56 26.06
N ALA A 40 31.85 11.11 27.03
CA ALA A 40 33.23 11.53 27.22
C ALA A 40 34.19 10.59 26.49
N VAL A 41 34.72 11.03 25.34
CA VAL A 41 35.58 10.19 24.48
C VAL A 41 36.94 10.83 24.28
N THR A 42 38.00 10.09 24.60
CA THR A 42 39.39 10.55 24.66
C THR A 42 40.21 10.05 23.47
N CYS A 43 40.92 10.98 22.82
CA CYS A 43 41.74 10.73 21.64
C CYS A 43 43.11 10.13 22.02
N ILE A 44 43.49 8.98 21.42
CA ILE A 44 44.76 8.30 21.77
C ILE A 44 46.02 9.11 21.42
N TYR A 45 45.93 10.01 20.44
CA TYR A 45 47.10 10.73 19.91
C TYR A 45 47.62 11.87 20.79
N HIS A 46 46.81 12.36 21.73
CA HIS A 46 47.19 13.48 22.61
C HIS A 46 46.34 13.61 23.89
N GLY A 47 45.62 12.56 24.29
CA GLY A 47 44.96 12.45 25.59
C GLY A 47 43.79 13.41 25.84
N LYS A 48 43.32 14.15 24.84
CA LYS A 48 42.22 15.12 25.03
C LYS A 48 40.86 14.45 24.96
N GLU A 49 40.03 14.74 25.95
CA GLU A 49 38.63 14.36 26.00
C GLU A 49 37.75 15.25 25.10
N THR A 50 36.71 14.65 24.52
CA THR A 50 35.67 15.33 23.76
C THR A 50 34.29 14.94 24.27
N ASN A 51 33.49 15.93 24.66
CA ASN A 51 32.14 15.74 25.19
C ASN A 51 31.11 15.80 24.06
N GLY A 52 30.55 14.65 23.68
CA GLY A 52 29.63 14.46 22.55
C GLY A 52 29.77 13.11 21.83
N GLY A 53 30.36 12.11 22.51
CA GLY A 53 30.50 10.74 22.01
C GLY A 53 31.44 10.60 20.81
N ILE A 54 31.49 9.38 20.28
CA ILE A 54 32.40 9.00 19.18
C ILE A 54 32.22 9.85 17.91
N TYR A 55 31.05 10.45 17.72
CA TYR A 55 30.80 11.39 16.62
C TYR A 55 31.64 12.67 16.75
N ARG A 56 31.70 13.27 17.94
CA ARG A 56 32.49 14.50 18.16
C ARG A 56 33.99 14.20 18.15
N ALA A 57 34.40 13.01 18.61
CA ALA A 57 35.77 12.52 18.50
C ALA A 57 36.24 12.39 17.03
N LYS A 58 35.38 11.87 16.13
CA LYS A 58 35.66 11.86 14.69
C LYS A 58 35.85 13.26 14.11
N LEU A 59 34.95 14.20 14.41
CA LEU A 59 35.08 15.60 13.95
C LEU A 59 36.36 16.26 14.47
N HIS A 60 36.74 15.96 15.71
CA HIS A 60 37.97 16.43 16.32
C HIS A 60 39.23 15.92 15.61
N GLN A 61 39.25 14.65 15.19
CA GLN A 61 40.37 14.03 14.47
C GLN A 61 40.42 14.45 12.99
N ILE A 62 39.27 14.53 12.32
CA ILE A 62 39.12 14.94 10.91
C ILE A 62 39.52 16.42 10.71
N GLY A 63 39.11 17.30 11.64
CA GLY A 63 39.32 18.74 11.58
C GLY A 63 38.40 19.49 10.61
N GLY A 64 38.32 20.81 10.76
CA GLY A 64 37.53 21.70 9.89
C GLY A 64 36.04 21.85 10.22
N ASP A 65 35.52 21.13 11.22
CA ASP A 65 34.13 21.28 11.67
C ASP A 65 34.01 22.31 12.81
N ARG A 66 32.99 23.18 12.76
CA ARG A 66 32.74 24.23 13.77
C ARG A 66 32.40 23.66 15.15
N ASN A 67 31.93 22.42 15.22
CA ASN A 67 31.44 21.80 16.45
C ASN A 67 32.54 21.11 17.28
N ALA A 68 33.78 21.01 16.78
CA ALA A 68 34.90 20.38 17.49
C ALA A 68 36.24 21.10 17.26
N LYS A 69 36.95 21.47 18.34
CA LYS A 69 38.31 22.03 18.25
C LYS A 69 39.28 20.97 17.70
N ALA A 70 39.67 21.11 16.43
CA ALA A 70 40.45 20.14 15.66
C ALA A 70 41.80 19.74 16.29
N TYR A 71 42.26 18.52 15.99
CA TYR A 71 43.63 18.05 16.23
C TYR A 71 44.43 18.06 14.92
N LEU A 72 45.31 19.06 14.77
CA LEU A 72 46.04 19.30 13.52
C LEU A 72 47.11 18.23 13.20
N LYS A 73 47.58 17.47 14.20
CA LYS A 73 48.61 16.43 14.04
C LYS A 73 48.05 15.02 13.84
N CYS A 74 46.75 14.85 13.55
CA CYS A 74 46.19 13.53 13.25
C CYS A 74 46.83 12.96 11.96
N PRO A 75 47.20 11.66 11.92
CA PRO A 75 47.67 11.00 10.69
C PRO A 75 46.65 11.10 9.54
N GLU A 76 47.12 11.34 8.31
CA GLU A 76 46.22 11.68 7.18
C GLU A 76 45.45 10.46 6.65
N ASP A 77 46.01 9.26 6.78
CA ASP A 77 45.35 7.97 6.59
C ASP A 77 44.16 7.81 7.54
N VAL A 78 44.32 8.15 8.81
CA VAL A 78 43.25 8.10 9.83
C VAL A 78 42.19 9.18 9.54
N LYS A 79 42.58 10.41 9.17
CA LYS A 79 41.62 11.43 8.72
C LYS A 79 40.81 10.95 7.52
N LYS A 80 41.46 10.32 6.54
CA LYS A 80 40.80 9.79 5.34
C LYS A 80 39.83 8.66 5.70
N LEU A 81 40.27 7.66 6.47
CA LEU A 81 39.43 6.56 6.96
C LEU A 81 38.15 7.06 7.63
N LEU A 82 38.27 8.05 8.51
CA LEU A 82 37.13 8.60 9.25
C LEU A 82 36.23 9.49 8.36
N LYS A 83 36.80 10.24 7.41
CA LYS A 83 36.02 10.98 6.38
C LYS A 83 35.20 10.03 5.52
N ASP A 84 35.82 8.98 4.98
CA ASP A 84 35.19 7.99 4.09
C ASP A 84 34.10 7.20 4.84
N TYR A 85 34.34 6.81 6.10
CA TYR A 85 33.33 6.19 6.96
C TYR A 85 32.15 7.14 7.23
N MET A 86 32.40 8.41 7.55
CA MET A 86 31.32 9.38 7.74
C MET A 86 30.53 9.67 6.47
N GLN A 87 31.19 9.67 5.30
CA GLN A 87 30.54 9.91 4.02
C GLN A 87 29.67 8.70 3.62
N SER A 88 30.17 7.47 3.73
CA SER A 88 29.37 6.26 3.46
C SER A 88 28.11 6.17 4.34
N LYS A 89 28.15 6.62 5.60
CA LYS A 89 26.96 6.72 6.47
C LYS A 89 25.98 7.81 6.04
N LYS A 90 26.45 8.94 5.48
CA LYS A 90 25.58 9.96 4.88
C LYS A 90 24.94 9.46 3.59
N ASP A 91 25.70 8.80 2.73
CA ASP A 91 25.22 8.27 1.45
C ASP A 91 24.21 7.14 1.66
N ALA A 92 24.43 6.27 2.66
CA ALA A 92 23.44 5.28 3.09
C ALA A 92 22.13 5.92 3.58
N LYS A 93 22.19 7.07 4.27
CA LYS A 93 20.99 7.82 4.66
C LYS A 93 20.30 8.48 3.47
N ILE A 94 21.05 9.11 2.56
CA ILE A 94 20.49 9.70 1.34
C ILE A 94 19.84 8.62 0.46
N ASN A 95 20.44 7.44 0.36
CA ASN A 95 19.82 6.30 -0.32
C ASN A 95 18.60 5.76 0.45
N TYR A 96 18.56 5.83 1.78
CA TYR A 96 17.37 5.51 2.57
C TYR A 96 16.16 6.32 2.08
N ASP A 97 16.35 7.65 1.98
CA ASP A 97 15.33 8.64 1.62
C ASP A 97 14.97 8.65 0.10
N LYS A 98 15.68 7.89 -0.74
CA LYS A 98 15.40 7.75 -2.20
C LYS A 98 14.34 6.70 -2.56
N LEU A 99 13.92 5.84 -1.63
CA LEU A 99 12.71 5.06 -1.87
C LEU A 99 11.54 6.06 -2.02
N PRO A 100 10.56 5.80 -2.90
CA PRO A 100 9.37 6.64 -2.96
C PRO A 100 8.73 6.73 -1.57
N GLU A 101 8.77 7.91 -0.96
CA GLU A 101 8.02 8.15 0.27
C GLU A 101 6.54 7.93 -0.03
N HIS A 102 6.02 6.80 0.42
CA HIS A 102 4.62 6.70 0.78
C HIS A 102 4.43 7.49 2.07
N HIS A 103 4.35 8.81 1.88
CA HIS A 103 3.71 9.76 2.78
C HIS A 103 2.22 9.40 2.89
N ASP A 104 1.93 8.21 3.42
CA ASP A 104 0.60 7.66 3.69
C ASP A 104 0.70 6.36 4.53
N LEU A 105 1.45 6.45 5.64
CA LEU A 105 1.24 5.54 6.77
C LEU A 105 -0.07 5.87 7.54
N ASP A 106 -0.68 7.02 7.23
CA ASP A 106 -1.94 7.52 7.81
C ASP A 106 -3.16 7.47 6.86
N ALA A 107 -3.02 7.24 5.54
CA ALA A 107 -4.14 6.83 4.66
C ALA A 107 -4.61 5.37 4.91
N PHE A 108 -4.70 5.02 6.20
CA PHE A 108 -5.68 4.06 6.70
C PHE A 108 -6.86 4.79 7.39
N HIS A 109 -6.84 6.14 7.50
CA HIS A 109 -8.05 6.94 7.73
C HIS A 109 -8.94 7.03 6.49
N ASP A 110 -8.38 6.92 5.27
CA ASP A 110 -9.18 6.91 4.02
C ASP A 110 -9.88 5.55 3.77
N LEU A 111 -9.85 4.65 4.74
CA LEU A 111 -10.73 3.48 4.88
C LEU A 111 -11.52 3.54 6.20
N GLU A 112 -11.86 4.74 6.68
CA GLU A 112 -13.03 4.92 7.53
C GLU A 112 -14.28 4.65 6.69
N ASP A 113 -14.86 3.46 6.87
CA ASP A 113 -16.17 3.08 6.34
C ASP A 113 -17.20 4.16 6.72
N ASP A 114 -17.90 4.71 5.73
CA ASP A 114 -19.23 5.32 5.93
C ASP A 114 -20.32 4.52 5.19
N ASP A 115 -20.14 3.19 5.18
CA ASP A 115 -21.14 2.19 4.81
C ASP A 115 -21.52 1.39 6.08
N THR A 116 -22.14 2.07 7.05
CA THR A 116 -22.93 1.37 8.07
C THR A 116 -24.36 1.25 7.56
N GLU A 117 -24.69 0.13 6.89
CA GLU A 117 -26.07 -0.22 6.60
C GLU A 117 -26.87 -0.26 7.90
N VAL A 118 -27.85 0.64 8.02
CA VAL A 118 -28.87 0.61 9.06
C VAL A 118 -30.08 -0.11 8.47
N GLU A 119 -30.27 -1.38 8.82
CA GLU A 119 -31.53 -2.07 8.57
C GLU A 119 -32.60 -1.51 9.51
N GLU A 120 -33.45 -0.60 9.01
CA GLU A 120 -34.74 -0.31 9.62
C GLU A 120 -35.84 -1.16 8.96
N LEU A 121 -36.28 -2.18 9.70
CA LEU A 121 -37.60 -2.79 9.50
C LEU A 121 -38.67 -1.79 9.97
N GLU A 122 -39.63 -1.43 9.12
CA GLU A 122 -41.01 -1.95 9.27
C GLU A 122 -42.07 -1.39 8.28
N THR A 123 -42.93 -2.32 7.83
CA THR A 123 -44.38 -2.20 7.54
C THR A 123 -44.95 -1.61 6.23
N ASP A 124 -46.04 -2.26 5.81
CA ASP A 124 -46.89 -2.04 4.62
C ASP A 124 -47.78 -0.80 4.77
N SER A 125 -47.93 -0.01 3.70
CA SER A 125 -49.24 0.56 3.37
C SER A 125 -49.40 0.88 1.88
N ARG A 126 -50.30 0.13 1.24
CA ARG A 126 -50.76 0.30 -0.14
C ARG A 126 -51.46 1.66 -0.33
N GLY A 127 -51.09 2.39 -1.39
CA GLY A 127 -51.73 3.66 -1.78
C GLY A 127 -51.87 3.80 -3.29
N HIS A 128 -52.95 3.30 -3.87
CA HIS A 128 -53.22 3.37 -5.31
C HIS A 128 -54.03 4.62 -5.66
N PHE A 129 -53.52 5.53 -6.50
CA PHE A 129 -54.35 6.58 -7.12
C PHE A 129 -53.96 6.93 -8.56
N LYS A 130 -54.98 6.96 -9.43
CA LYS A 130 -54.91 7.30 -10.85
C LYS A 130 -54.95 8.82 -11.07
N ARG A 131 -54.27 9.31 -12.12
CA ARG A 131 -54.69 10.48 -12.94
C ARG A 131 -54.45 10.10 -14.40
N ILE A 132 -55.50 9.82 -15.18
CA ILE A 132 -56.29 10.78 -15.99
C ILE A 132 -55.47 11.31 -17.18
N ARG A 133 -55.99 11.07 -18.40
CA ARG A 133 -55.47 11.53 -19.68
C ARG A 133 -56.21 12.80 -20.10
N ASP A 134 -55.52 13.72 -20.76
CA ASP A 134 -56.04 14.64 -21.81
C ASP A 134 -54.82 15.06 -22.67
N VAL A 135 -54.69 14.70 -23.96
CA VAL A 135 -55.39 15.14 -25.19
C VAL A 135 -54.77 16.39 -25.86
N GLN A 136 -53.82 16.09 -26.76
CA GLN A 136 -53.45 16.71 -28.06
C GLN A 136 -53.77 18.18 -28.40
N LYS A 137 -52.73 18.90 -28.89
CA LYS A 137 -52.57 19.64 -30.18
C LYS A 137 -51.26 20.46 -30.10
N GLY A 138 -50.45 20.72 -31.14
CA GLY A 138 -50.43 20.34 -32.56
C GLY A 138 -49.02 20.51 -33.19
N LYS A 139 -48.88 20.35 -34.51
CA LYS A 139 -47.63 20.41 -35.32
C LYS A 139 -47.15 21.89 -35.49
N ALA A 140 -45.96 22.27 -35.98
CA ALA A 140 -45.06 21.68 -37.00
C ALA A 140 -43.58 22.24 -36.86
N PRO A 141 -42.63 22.04 -37.82
CA PRO A 141 -41.17 21.94 -37.53
C PRO A 141 -40.34 23.20 -37.84
N VAL A 142 -39.01 23.18 -37.58
CA VAL A 142 -37.99 23.67 -38.53
C VAL A 142 -36.52 23.25 -38.22
N LYS A 143 -35.85 22.77 -39.29
CA LYS A 143 -34.42 22.71 -39.68
C LYS A 143 -33.29 22.26 -38.72
N LYS A 144 -32.53 21.28 -39.24
CA LYS A 144 -31.22 20.79 -38.77
C LYS A 144 -30.10 21.83 -38.98
N GLY A 145 -29.24 22.02 -37.98
CA GLY A 145 -27.90 22.59 -38.15
C GLY A 145 -26.84 21.53 -37.86
N LYS A 146 -26.01 21.17 -38.85
CA LYS A 146 -24.88 20.25 -38.64
C LYS A 146 -23.71 20.99 -38.00
N HIS A 147 -23.25 20.56 -36.83
CA HIS A 147 -21.91 20.89 -36.34
C HIS A 147 -21.21 19.63 -35.85
N LYS A 148 -20.17 19.21 -36.58
CA LYS A 148 -19.19 18.24 -36.09
C LYS A 148 -18.46 18.90 -34.90
N ARG A 149 -18.47 18.25 -33.73
CA ARG A 149 -17.48 18.52 -32.69
C ARG A 149 -16.90 17.21 -32.19
N THR A 150 -15.65 17.00 -32.58
CA THR A 150 -14.72 16.02 -32.01
C THR A 150 -14.43 16.41 -30.57
N TYR A 151 -14.60 15.47 -29.64
CA TYR A 151 -14.12 15.59 -28.27
C TYR A 151 -13.25 14.36 -27.95
N GLY A 152 -11.95 14.49 -28.21
CA GLY A 152 -10.95 13.57 -27.68
C GLY A 152 -10.56 14.01 -26.26
N CYS A 153 -10.67 13.10 -25.29
CA CYS A 153 -10.25 13.37 -23.91
C CYS A 153 -8.74 13.17 -23.78
N PHE A 154 -7.95 14.22 -24.08
CA PHE A 154 -6.53 14.27 -23.71
C PHE A 154 -6.32 15.30 -22.61
N TYR A 155 -5.71 14.87 -21.50
CA TYR A 155 -5.24 15.75 -20.45
C TYR A 155 -4.03 16.57 -20.94
N PRO A 156 -4.02 17.88 -20.67
CA PRO A 156 -2.79 18.44 -20.11
C PRO A 156 -3.06 19.38 -18.91
N GLN A 157 -2.18 19.24 -17.93
CA GLN A 157 -2.23 19.97 -16.67
C GLN A 157 -1.63 21.38 -16.83
N LYS A 158 -2.41 22.42 -16.51
CA LYS A 158 -1.89 23.76 -16.17
C LYS A 158 -2.95 24.58 -15.41
N ALA A 159 -2.91 24.52 -14.09
CA ALA A 159 -3.69 25.42 -13.25
C ALA A 159 -3.18 26.86 -13.43
N ARG A 160 -4.06 27.79 -13.82
CA ARG A 160 -3.79 29.23 -13.79
C ARG A 160 -4.43 29.83 -12.55
N ASN A 161 -3.59 30.49 -11.75
CA ASN A 161 -3.86 31.23 -10.51
C ASN A 161 -5.31 31.70 -10.31
N CYS A 162 -6.03 31.05 -9.38
CA CYS A 162 -7.22 31.64 -8.76
C CYS A 162 -6.77 32.60 -7.65
N GLY A 163 -6.82 33.91 -7.92
CA GLY A 163 -6.47 34.94 -6.95
C GLY A 163 -7.41 34.92 -5.72
N ARG A 164 -6.86 35.22 -4.54
CA ARG A 164 -7.63 35.34 -3.29
C ARG A 164 -8.62 36.51 -3.39
N ALA A 165 -9.91 36.22 -3.52
CA ALA A 165 -10.96 37.21 -3.37
C ALA A 165 -11.26 37.45 -1.87
N SER A 166 -11.04 38.68 -1.40
CA SER A 166 -11.31 39.08 -0.02
C SER A 166 -12.80 39.05 0.30
N LYS A 167 -13.16 38.64 1.53
CA LYS A 167 -14.54 38.76 2.04
C LYS A 167 -14.81 40.20 2.48
N GLN A 168 -15.66 40.91 1.75
CA GLN A 168 -16.41 42.05 2.31
C GLN A 168 -17.88 41.94 1.91
N GLY A 169 -18.74 41.88 2.92
CA GLY A 169 -20.18 41.75 2.74
C GLY A 169 -20.79 43.06 2.27
N ARG A 170 -21.37 43.04 1.06
CA ARG A 170 -22.38 44.01 0.64
C ARG A 170 -23.58 43.21 0.13
N LEU A 171 -24.74 43.42 0.75
CA LEU A 171 -26.01 42.83 0.31
C LEU A 171 -26.38 43.47 -1.05
N LYS A 172 -25.91 42.87 -2.15
CA LYS A 172 -26.40 43.19 -3.49
C LYS A 172 -27.80 42.60 -3.65
N GLN A 173 -28.76 43.46 -3.96
CA GLN A 173 -30.07 43.04 -4.43
C GLN A 173 -29.89 42.31 -5.77
N LEU A 174 -30.17 41.00 -5.75
CA LEU A 174 -30.09 40.16 -6.95
C LEU A 174 -31.16 40.59 -7.96
N LYS A 175 -30.81 40.57 -9.26
CA LYS A 175 -31.79 40.76 -10.32
C LYS A 175 -32.82 39.62 -10.29
N ILE A 176 -34.03 39.87 -10.79
CA ILE A 176 -35.12 38.87 -10.76
C ILE A 176 -34.69 37.58 -11.46
N ASP A 177 -33.96 37.68 -12.58
CA ASP A 177 -33.39 36.53 -13.30
C ASP A 177 -32.38 35.73 -12.46
N GLU A 178 -31.50 36.40 -11.69
CA GLU A 178 -30.53 35.74 -10.80
C GLU A 178 -31.23 35.00 -9.66
N LYS A 179 -32.35 35.54 -9.16
CA LYS A 179 -33.19 34.90 -8.14
C LYS A 179 -33.94 33.68 -8.71
N LEU A 180 -34.47 33.80 -9.93
CA LEU A 180 -35.18 32.71 -10.62
C LEU A 180 -34.22 31.57 -11.03
N ASP A 181 -33.02 31.90 -11.50
CA ASP A 181 -31.99 30.92 -11.85
C ASP A 181 -31.49 30.18 -10.59
N LYS A 182 -31.29 30.91 -9.48
CA LYS A 182 -30.98 30.28 -8.19
C LYS A 182 -32.05 29.27 -7.75
N GLN A 183 -33.34 29.62 -7.85
CA GLN A 183 -34.45 28.71 -7.54
C GLN A 183 -34.48 27.48 -8.46
N ARG A 184 -34.31 27.68 -9.77
CA ARG A 184 -34.23 26.57 -10.75
C ARG A 184 -33.06 25.64 -10.45
N ARG A 185 -31.90 26.20 -10.08
CA ARG A 185 -30.73 25.44 -9.65
C ARG A 185 -31.00 24.65 -8.37
N GLU A 186 -31.61 25.26 -7.36
CA GLU A 186 -31.96 24.57 -6.10
C GLU A 186 -32.86 23.36 -6.35
N VAL A 187 -33.90 23.51 -7.17
CA VAL A 187 -34.79 22.41 -7.59
C VAL A 187 -34.02 21.33 -8.36
N ALA A 188 -33.17 21.69 -9.33
CA ALA A 188 -32.39 20.73 -10.10
C ALA A 188 -31.41 19.93 -9.21
N ILE A 189 -30.73 20.60 -8.27
CA ILE A 189 -29.85 19.96 -7.29
C ILE A 189 -30.65 19.03 -6.37
N GLN A 190 -31.85 19.43 -5.92
CA GLN A 190 -32.71 18.57 -5.10
C GLN A 190 -33.08 17.26 -5.82
N TYR A 191 -33.48 17.32 -7.10
CA TYR A 191 -33.77 16.11 -7.87
C TYR A 191 -32.53 15.22 -8.09
N ILE A 192 -31.35 15.82 -8.30
CA ILE A 192 -30.07 15.11 -8.37
C ILE A 192 -29.76 14.41 -7.04
N CYS A 193 -29.90 15.11 -5.91
CA CYS A 193 -29.69 14.52 -4.57
C CYS A 193 -30.68 13.39 -4.27
N ASN A 194 -31.98 13.57 -4.58
CA ASN A 194 -32.99 12.54 -4.43
C ASN A 194 -32.67 11.29 -5.28
N MET A 195 -32.11 11.45 -6.48
CA MET A 195 -31.63 10.32 -7.28
C MET A 195 -30.52 9.54 -6.55
N PHE A 196 -29.59 10.23 -5.87
CA PHE A 196 -28.56 9.55 -5.09
C PHE A 196 -29.16 8.79 -3.90
N TYR A 197 -30.00 9.44 -3.11
CA TYR A 197 -30.60 8.84 -1.91
C TYR A 197 -31.51 7.65 -2.24
N HIS A 198 -32.43 7.80 -3.21
CA HIS A 198 -33.41 6.75 -3.52
C HIS A 198 -32.83 5.52 -4.24
N ASN A 199 -31.62 5.63 -4.82
CA ASN A 199 -30.98 4.54 -5.56
C ASN A 199 -29.68 4.06 -4.90
N GLY A 200 -29.36 4.50 -3.68
CA GLY A 200 -28.14 4.13 -2.97
C GLY A 200 -26.86 4.47 -3.72
N ILE A 201 -26.83 5.57 -4.50
CA ILE A 201 -25.64 5.94 -5.29
C ILE A 201 -24.62 6.58 -4.35
N PRO A 202 -23.38 6.05 -4.24
CA PRO A 202 -22.38 6.61 -3.34
C PRO A 202 -22.02 8.06 -3.70
N PHE A 203 -21.89 8.93 -2.70
CA PHE A 203 -21.63 10.36 -2.91
C PHE A 203 -20.32 10.67 -3.65
N ASN A 204 -19.38 9.72 -3.70
CA ASN A 204 -18.16 9.83 -4.51
C ASN A 204 -18.44 10.02 -6.01
N VAL A 205 -19.59 9.56 -6.54
CA VAL A 205 -19.99 9.73 -7.95
C VAL A 205 -20.11 11.21 -8.30
N ALA A 206 -20.57 12.06 -7.37
CA ALA A 206 -20.66 13.51 -7.59
C ALA A 206 -19.28 14.18 -7.78
N ARG A 207 -18.19 13.54 -7.33
CA ARG A 207 -16.80 14.02 -7.55
C ARG A 207 -16.25 13.59 -8.92
N SER A 208 -16.80 12.52 -9.51
CA SER A 208 -16.31 11.95 -10.78
C SER A 208 -16.39 12.94 -11.96
N HIS A 209 -15.50 12.76 -12.94
CA HIS A 209 -15.50 13.60 -14.14
C HIS A 209 -16.70 13.28 -15.05
N SER A 210 -17.04 11.99 -15.20
CA SER A 210 -18.19 11.53 -15.99
C SER A 210 -19.52 12.10 -15.50
N PHE A 211 -19.74 12.19 -14.18
CA PHE A 211 -20.93 12.85 -13.62
C PHE A 211 -21.00 14.34 -13.98
N LYS A 212 -19.87 15.06 -13.88
CA LYS A 212 -19.81 16.49 -14.26
C LYS A 212 -20.12 16.69 -15.74
N CYS A 213 -19.54 15.87 -16.61
CA CYS A 213 -19.83 15.89 -18.05
C CYS A 213 -21.29 15.52 -18.36
N ALA A 214 -21.90 14.58 -17.62
CA ALA A 214 -23.31 14.23 -17.78
C ALA A 214 -24.23 15.41 -17.39
N VAL A 215 -23.99 16.06 -16.25
CA VAL A 215 -24.75 17.25 -15.81
C VAL A 215 -24.59 18.40 -16.82
N GLU A 216 -23.37 18.64 -17.30
CA GLU A 216 -23.11 19.65 -18.34
C GLU A 216 -23.85 19.32 -19.65
N ALA A 217 -23.77 18.07 -20.13
CA ALA A 217 -24.44 17.66 -21.37
C ALA A 217 -25.98 17.74 -21.28
N ILE A 218 -26.56 17.40 -20.12
CA ILE A 218 -27.99 17.59 -19.83
C ILE A 218 -28.35 19.09 -19.89
N GLY A 219 -27.56 19.95 -19.24
CA GLY A 219 -27.76 21.39 -19.25
C GLY A 219 -27.63 22.02 -20.65
N GLN A 220 -26.66 21.57 -21.45
CA GLN A 220 -26.46 22.01 -22.83
C GLN A 220 -27.57 21.55 -23.78
N TYR A 221 -28.18 20.38 -23.56
CA TYR A 221 -29.32 19.91 -24.35
C TYR A 221 -30.60 20.68 -24.02
N GLY A 222 -30.82 21.00 -22.74
CA GLY A 222 -31.98 21.73 -22.25
C GLY A 222 -33.24 20.87 -22.04
N PRO A 223 -34.42 21.50 -21.87
CA PRO A 223 -35.60 20.88 -21.23
C PRO A 223 -36.27 19.75 -22.03
N ASN A 224 -35.87 19.52 -23.28
CA ASN A 224 -36.45 18.51 -24.15
C ASN A 224 -35.70 17.16 -24.12
N LEU A 225 -34.66 17.02 -23.30
CA LEU A 225 -33.93 15.76 -23.17
C LEU A 225 -34.82 14.69 -22.53
N LYS A 226 -35.11 13.63 -23.29
CA LYS A 226 -35.66 12.40 -22.70
C LYS A 226 -34.53 11.62 -22.03
N PRO A 227 -34.67 11.20 -20.76
CA PRO A 227 -33.71 10.30 -20.13
C PRO A 227 -33.54 9.01 -20.95
N PRO A 228 -32.33 8.41 -20.98
CA PRO A 228 -32.10 7.17 -21.70
C PRO A 228 -32.90 6.04 -21.06
N SER A 229 -33.53 5.19 -21.89
CA SER A 229 -34.23 4.01 -21.41
C SER A 229 -33.27 2.94 -20.88
N TYR A 230 -33.80 2.05 -20.02
CA TYR A 230 -33.07 0.90 -19.50
C TYR A 230 -32.36 0.07 -20.59
N HIS A 231 -33.03 -0.15 -21.73
CA HIS A 231 -32.46 -0.88 -22.87
C HIS A 231 -31.38 -0.10 -23.62
N GLU A 232 -31.52 1.22 -23.75
CA GLU A 232 -30.46 2.06 -24.34
C GLU A 232 -29.20 2.02 -23.50
N VAL A 233 -29.31 2.15 -22.17
CA VAL A 233 -28.15 2.06 -21.26
C VAL A 233 -27.47 0.68 -21.36
N ARG A 234 -28.20 -0.41 -21.12
CA ARG A 234 -27.60 -1.75 -21.00
C ARG A 234 -27.19 -2.42 -22.32
N VAL A 235 -27.66 -1.94 -23.47
CA VAL A 235 -27.34 -2.54 -24.78
C VAL A 235 -26.68 -1.53 -25.72
N THR A 236 -27.40 -0.48 -26.10
CA THR A 236 -26.99 0.38 -27.23
C THR A 236 -25.81 1.28 -26.86
N SER A 237 -25.90 1.97 -25.73
CA SER A 237 -24.85 2.83 -25.20
C SER A 237 -23.65 2.01 -24.73
N LEU A 238 -23.87 0.89 -24.03
CA LEU A 238 -22.78 -0.01 -23.63
C LEU A 238 -22.00 -0.55 -24.84
N LYS A 239 -22.66 -1.00 -25.91
CA LYS A 239 -21.97 -1.47 -27.13
C LYS A 239 -21.18 -0.36 -27.83
N LYS A 240 -21.71 0.87 -27.85
CA LYS A 240 -20.99 2.04 -28.38
C LYS A 240 -19.76 2.35 -27.53
N GLU A 241 -19.88 2.33 -26.22
CA GLU A 241 -18.76 2.62 -25.33
C GLU A 241 -17.67 1.54 -25.39
N VAL A 242 -18.04 0.27 -25.51
CA VAL A 242 -17.08 -0.81 -25.77
C VAL A 242 -16.36 -0.62 -27.12
N ALA A 243 -17.02 -0.07 -28.15
CA ALA A 243 -16.37 0.28 -29.41
C ALA A 243 -15.41 1.48 -29.24
N ASN A 244 -15.88 2.57 -28.63
CA ASN A 244 -15.05 3.75 -28.30
C ASN A 244 -13.78 3.36 -27.53
N MET A 245 -13.92 2.50 -26.51
CA MET A 245 -12.79 2.00 -25.73
C MET A 245 -11.84 1.16 -26.59
N ARG A 246 -12.33 0.31 -27.49
CA ARG A 246 -11.46 -0.45 -28.42
C ARG A 246 -10.68 0.45 -29.36
N ASP A 247 -11.30 1.52 -29.85
CA ASP A 247 -10.64 2.49 -30.72
C ASP A 247 -9.54 3.25 -29.96
N MET A 248 -9.80 3.70 -28.72
CA MET A 248 -8.78 4.31 -27.86
C MET A 248 -7.63 3.33 -27.53
N LEU A 249 -7.94 2.03 -27.36
CA LEU A 249 -6.92 1.00 -27.14
C LEU A 249 -6.05 0.69 -28.37
N ALA A 250 -6.38 1.19 -29.57
CA ALA A 250 -5.51 1.03 -30.74
C ALA A 250 -4.15 1.72 -30.55
N GLU A 251 -4.13 2.89 -29.89
CA GLU A 251 -2.88 3.61 -29.56
C GLU A 251 -2.01 2.81 -28.58
N HIS A 252 -2.62 2.18 -27.57
CA HIS A 252 -1.91 1.28 -26.65
C HIS A 252 -1.31 0.07 -27.38
N ARG A 253 -2.08 -0.58 -28.28
CA ARG A 253 -1.58 -1.72 -29.09
C ARG A 253 -0.39 -1.35 -29.97
N ALA A 254 -0.38 -0.16 -30.57
CA ALA A 254 0.75 0.31 -31.35
C ALA A 254 2.03 0.46 -30.52
N LEU A 255 1.92 0.81 -29.23
CA LEU A 255 3.06 0.88 -28.32
C LEU A 255 3.56 -0.50 -27.87
N TRP A 256 2.70 -1.51 -27.78
CA TRP A 256 3.10 -2.90 -27.50
C TRP A 256 4.08 -3.41 -28.56
N VAL A 257 3.82 -3.15 -29.85
CA VAL A 257 4.71 -3.52 -30.97
C VAL A 257 6.08 -2.83 -30.89
N LYS A 258 6.12 -1.58 -30.41
CA LYS A 258 7.34 -0.76 -30.41
C LYS A 258 8.23 -1.00 -29.18
N HIS A 259 7.62 -1.29 -28.02
CA HIS A 259 8.30 -1.30 -26.72
C HIS A 259 8.15 -2.61 -25.94
N GLY A 260 7.32 -3.54 -26.42
CA GLY A 260 6.89 -4.72 -25.67
C GLY A 260 5.82 -4.40 -24.62
N CYS A 261 5.24 -5.44 -24.05
CA CYS A 261 4.27 -5.38 -22.97
C CYS A 261 4.36 -6.60 -22.04
N SER A 262 3.79 -6.46 -20.85
CA SER A 262 3.66 -7.52 -19.84
C SER A 262 2.19 -7.96 -19.80
N ILE A 263 1.93 -9.25 -19.95
CA ILE A 263 0.60 -9.82 -19.70
C ILE A 263 0.47 -10.09 -18.21
N MET A 264 -0.69 -9.77 -17.62
CA MET A 264 -1.02 -10.13 -16.25
C MET A 264 -2.29 -10.99 -16.25
N ALA A 265 -2.24 -12.16 -15.62
CA ALA A 265 -3.37 -13.04 -15.38
C ALA A 265 -3.66 -13.11 -13.87
N ASP A 266 -4.73 -12.46 -13.45
CA ASP A 266 -5.20 -12.43 -12.05
C ASP A 266 -6.38 -13.40 -11.88
N GLY A 267 -6.14 -14.52 -11.18
CA GLY A 267 -7.12 -15.57 -10.94
C GLY A 267 -7.79 -15.45 -9.58
N TRP A 268 -9.11 -15.46 -9.54
CA TRP A 268 -9.86 -15.65 -8.29
C TRP A 268 -10.85 -16.79 -8.39
N THR A 269 -11.10 -17.46 -7.27
CA THR A 269 -12.13 -18.50 -7.15
C THR A 269 -13.16 -18.05 -6.12
N SER A 270 -14.41 -17.98 -6.56
CA SER A 270 -15.57 -17.66 -5.72
C SER A 270 -15.88 -18.78 -4.72
N THR A 271 -16.63 -18.45 -3.67
CA THR A 271 -17.13 -19.43 -2.69
C THR A 271 -18.11 -20.44 -3.30
N THR A 272 -18.66 -20.15 -4.48
CA THR A 272 -19.49 -21.05 -5.28
C THR A 272 -18.67 -21.97 -6.21
N GLY A 273 -17.33 -21.88 -6.16
CA GLY A 273 -16.42 -22.71 -6.96
C GLY A 273 -16.20 -22.23 -8.40
N GLN A 274 -16.87 -21.17 -8.84
CA GLN A 274 -16.60 -20.52 -10.12
C GLN A 274 -15.24 -19.82 -10.05
N CYS A 275 -14.34 -20.12 -10.98
CA CYS A 275 -13.05 -19.48 -11.13
C CYS A 275 -13.08 -18.50 -12.30
N ILE A 276 -12.59 -17.29 -12.11
CA ILE A 276 -12.51 -16.25 -13.13
C ILE A 276 -11.06 -15.77 -13.20
N VAL A 277 -10.52 -15.68 -14.40
CA VAL A 277 -9.19 -15.10 -14.67
C VAL A 277 -9.37 -13.79 -15.43
N ASN A 278 -8.88 -12.71 -14.82
CA ASN A 278 -8.81 -11.39 -15.42
C ASN A 278 -7.50 -11.26 -16.20
N PHE A 279 -7.59 -10.89 -17.47
CA PHE A 279 -6.43 -10.61 -18.32
C PHE A 279 -6.24 -9.11 -18.49
N LEU A 280 -5.07 -8.63 -18.08
CA LEU A 280 -4.62 -7.27 -18.27
C LEU A 280 -3.32 -7.27 -19.08
N VAL A 281 -3.05 -6.16 -19.77
CA VAL A 281 -1.79 -5.91 -20.48
C VAL A 281 -1.21 -4.59 -20.00
N HIS A 282 -0.02 -4.65 -19.42
CA HIS A 282 0.73 -3.48 -18.98
C HIS A 282 1.77 -3.07 -20.03
N SER A 283 1.85 -1.77 -20.31
CA SER A 283 2.87 -1.17 -21.19
C SER A 283 3.24 0.23 -20.70
N LEU A 284 4.14 0.93 -21.40
CA LEU A 284 4.45 2.35 -21.19
C LEU A 284 3.24 3.28 -21.08
N ALA A 285 2.13 2.97 -21.76
CA ALA A 285 0.91 3.77 -21.71
C ALA A 285 0.02 3.43 -20.49
N GLY A 286 0.47 2.56 -19.60
CA GLY A 286 -0.26 2.06 -18.44
C GLY A 286 -0.86 0.67 -18.65
N CYS A 287 -1.69 0.27 -17.68
CA CYS A 287 -2.37 -1.01 -17.65
C CYS A 287 -3.73 -0.95 -18.36
N VAL A 288 -4.00 -1.98 -19.17
CA VAL A 288 -5.26 -2.15 -19.92
C VAL A 288 -5.92 -3.44 -19.47
N PHE A 289 -7.12 -3.37 -18.91
CA PHE A 289 -7.99 -4.55 -18.78
C PHE A 289 -8.49 -4.96 -20.17
N VAL A 290 -8.30 -6.24 -20.53
CA VAL A 290 -8.66 -6.76 -21.86
C VAL A 290 -9.93 -7.60 -21.82
N LYS A 291 -9.99 -8.60 -20.92
CA LYS A 291 -11.15 -9.48 -20.72
C LYS A 291 -11.07 -10.22 -19.40
N SER A 292 -12.22 -10.65 -18.88
CA SER A 292 -12.32 -11.73 -17.89
C SER A 292 -12.73 -13.01 -18.63
N VAL A 293 -12.21 -14.16 -18.19
CA VAL A 293 -12.57 -15.49 -18.69
C VAL A 293 -13.06 -16.35 -17.54
N ASP A 294 -14.19 -17.05 -17.71
CA ASP A 294 -14.57 -18.12 -16.79
C ASP A 294 -13.60 -19.29 -16.96
N ALA A 295 -12.72 -19.44 -15.97
CA ALA A 295 -11.66 -20.42 -15.93
C ALA A 295 -12.06 -21.66 -15.11
N SER A 296 -13.33 -21.86 -14.74
CA SER A 296 -13.78 -22.98 -13.91
C SER A 296 -13.48 -24.36 -14.53
N ALA A 297 -13.41 -24.44 -15.85
CA ALA A 297 -12.98 -25.64 -16.59
C ALA A 297 -11.45 -25.79 -16.70
N TYR A 298 -10.70 -24.70 -16.52
CA TYR A 298 -9.26 -24.57 -16.74
C TYR A 298 -8.43 -24.64 -15.44
N SER A 299 -8.96 -24.13 -14.33
CA SER A 299 -8.26 -23.93 -13.05
C SER A 299 -7.78 -25.20 -12.34
N LYS A 300 -8.08 -26.38 -12.89
CA LYS A 300 -7.81 -27.69 -12.27
C LYS A 300 -6.46 -28.32 -12.68
N THR A 301 -5.85 -27.91 -13.79
CA THR A 301 -4.55 -28.48 -14.24
C THR A 301 -3.66 -27.44 -14.93
N GLY A 302 -2.34 -27.55 -14.75
CA GLY A 302 -1.38 -26.62 -15.38
C GLY A 302 -1.39 -26.65 -16.92
N ALA A 303 -1.72 -27.78 -17.55
CA ALA A 303 -1.83 -27.88 -19.01
C ALA A 303 -2.99 -27.04 -19.57
N LYS A 304 -4.11 -26.93 -18.84
CA LYS A 304 -5.22 -26.05 -19.22
C LYS A 304 -4.93 -24.57 -18.93
N VAL A 305 -4.21 -24.29 -17.83
CA VAL A 305 -3.71 -22.93 -17.60
C VAL A 305 -2.74 -22.50 -18.70
N LEU A 306 -1.86 -23.40 -19.17
CA LEU A 306 -1.02 -23.16 -20.34
C LEU A 306 -1.86 -22.78 -21.57
N GLU A 307 -2.85 -23.58 -21.97
CA GLU A 307 -3.76 -23.30 -23.10
C GLU A 307 -4.37 -21.89 -23.02
N LEU A 308 -4.83 -21.51 -21.82
CA LEU A 308 -5.45 -20.21 -21.56
C LEU A 308 -4.45 -19.03 -21.64
N LEU A 309 -3.25 -19.17 -21.08
CA LEU A 309 -2.20 -18.15 -21.14
C LEU A 309 -1.63 -18.02 -22.56
N ASP A 310 -1.39 -19.14 -23.21
CA ASP A 310 -0.82 -19.27 -24.54
C ASP A 310 -1.72 -18.64 -25.61
N GLY A 311 -3.02 -18.95 -25.60
CA GLY A 311 -4.00 -18.29 -26.48
C GLY A 311 -4.15 -16.78 -26.19
N PHE A 312 -3.76 -16.30 -25.02
CA PHE A 312 -3.69 -14.86 -24.75
C PHE A 312 -2.39 -14.21 -25.24
N VAL A 313 -1.25 -14.92 -25.17
CA VAL A 313 0.00 -14.52 -25.84
C VAL A 313 -0.22 -14.41 -27.35
N GLU A 314 -0.93 -15.36 -27.97
CA GLU A 314 -1.27 -15.29 -29.40
C GLU A 314 -2.18 -14.11 -29.74
N TYR A 315 -3.17 -13.80 -28.89
CA TYR A 315 -4.05 -12.64 -29.06
C TYR A 315 -3.30 -11.29 -28.97
N VAL A 316 -2.27 -11.20 -28.11
CA VAL A 316 -1.41 -10.00 -27.98
C VAL A 316 -0.34 -9.96 -29.08
N GLY A 317 0.06 -11.12 -29.59
CA GLY A 317 1.17 -11.34 -30.51
C GLY A 317 2.48 -11.55 -29.76
N GLU A 318 3.07 -12.74 -29.89
CA GLU A 318 4.28 -13.18 -29.18
C GLU A 318 5.44 -12.18 -29.24
N ALA A 319 5.72 -11.61 -30.42
CA ALA A 319 6.79 -10.61 -30.61
C ALA A 319 6.60 -9.31 -29.79
N ASN A 320 5.39 -9.09 -29.24
CA ASN A 320 5.05 -7.93 -28.42
C ASN A 320 5.11 -8.24 -26.91
N VAL A 321 5.28 -9.51 -26.51
CA VAL A 321 5.22 -9.94 -25.10
C VAL A 321 6.63 -10.11 -24.55
N VAL A 322 6.92 -9.50 -23.41
CA VAL A 322 8.20 -9.64 -22.68
C VAL A 322 8.07 -10.66 -21.54
N GLN A 323 6.95 -10.60 -20.80
CA GLN A 323 6.68 -11.50 -19.69
C GLN A 323 5.18 -11.78 -19.54
N VAL A 324 4.87 -12.91 -18.90
CA VAL A 324 3.53 -13.26 -18.42
C VAL A 324 3.56 -13.41 -16.90
N VAL A 325 2.87 -12.51 -16.21
CA VAL A 325 2.73 -12.48 -14.75
C VAL A 325 1.48 -13.26 -14.32
N THR A 326 1.61 -14.20 -13.39
CA THR A 326 0.46 -14.97 -12.85
C THR A 326 0.48 -15.04 -11.32
N ASP A 327 -0.60 -15.50 -10.70
CA ASP A 327 -0.54 -15.92 -9.30
C ASP A 327 0.40 -17.14 -9.07
N ASN A 328 0.59 -17.52 -7.80
CA ASN A 328 1.46 -18.63 -7.37
C ASN A 328 0.68 -19.92 -7.05
N GLY A 329 -0.60 -20.00 -7.44
CA GLY A 329 -1.38 -21.21 -7.36
C GLY A 329 -0.64 -22.34 -8.09
N PRO A 330 -0.62 -23.59 -7.56
CA PRO A 330 0.19 -24.67 -8.13
C PRO A 330 -0.04 -24.89 -9.63
N ASN A 331 -1.28 -24.73 -10.09
CA ASN A 331 -1.65 -24.84 -11.50
C ASN A 331 -1.14 -23.68 -12.36
N PHE A 332 -1.09 -22.45 -11.82
CA PHE A 332 -0.48 -21.29 -12.51
C PHE A 332 1.04 -21.37 -12.54
N LYS A 333 1.69 -21.79 -11.44
CA LYS A 333 3.14 -22.07 -11.43
C LYS A 333 3.54 -23.16 -12.42
N LEU A 334 2.72 -24.20 -12.58
CA LEU A 334 2.96 -25.24 -13.59
C LEU A 334 2.69 -24.74 -15.02
N GLY A 335 1.55 -24.09 -15.27
CA GLY A 335 1.18 -23.56 -16.58
C GLY A 335 2.16 -22.50 -17.10
N GLY A 336 2.62 -21.61 -16.21
CA GLY A 336 3.63 -20.60 -16.51
C GLY A 336 4.99 -21.18 -16.88
N LYS A 337 5.50 -22.16 -16.12
CA LYS A 337 6.74 -22.88 -16.48
C LYS A 337 6.64 -23.62 -17.81
N LEU A 338 5.48 -24.22 -18.10
CA LEU A 338 5.23 -24.85 -19.40
C LEU A 338 5.18 -23.80 -20.53
N LEU A 339 4.67 -22.60 -20.27
CA LEU A 339 4.62 -21.51 -21.24
C LEU A 339 6.03 -21.01 -21.59
N GLU A 340 6.86 -20.77 -20.57
CA GLU A 340 8.28 -20.39 -20.73
C GLU A 340 9.08 -21.47 -21.48
N THR A 341 8.78 -22.75 -21.23
CA THR A 341 9.36 -23.88 -21.98
C THR A 341 8.90 -23.90 -23.45
N LYS A 342 7.62 -23.56 -23.72
CA LYS A 342 7.06 -23.50 -25.08
C LYS A 342 7.55 -22.27 -25.85
N ARG A 343 7.75 -21.14 -25.17
CA ARG A 343 8.06 -19.82 -25.74
C ARG A 343 9.31 -19.24 -25.08
N PRO A 344 10.52 -19.70 -25.47
CA PRO A 344 11.78 -19.38 -24.77
C PRO A 344 12.20 -17.90 -24.81
N ASN A 345 11.50 -17.07 -25.59
CA ASN A 345 11.72 -15.62 -25.65
C ASN A 345 10.82 -14.82 -24.67
N ILE A 346 9.90 -15.49 -23.96
CA ILE A 346 8.97 -14.90 -23.00
C ILE A 346 9.27 -15.44 -21.61
N TYR A 347 9.47 -14.55 -20.65
CA TYR A 347 9.61 -14.93 -19.24
C TYR A 347 8.25 -15.25 -18.61
N TRP A 348 8.20 -16.26 -17.74
CA TRP A 348 7.10 -16.38 -16.79
C TRP A 348 7.52 -15.84 -15.42
N THR A 349 6.75 -14.90 -14.87
CA THR A 349 7.01 -14.30 -13.56
C THR A 349 5.85 -14.55 -12.59
N PRO A 350 6.12 -15.02 -11.35
CA PRO A 350 5.09 -15.06 -10.33
C PRO A 350 4.81 -13.65 -9.77
N CYS A 351 3.55 -13.38 -9.45
CA CYS A 351 3.09 -12.11 -8.89
C CYS A 351 3.86 -11.75 -7.61
N GLY A 352 4.66 -10.67 -7.68
CA GLY A 352 5.56 -10.30 -6.58
C GLY A 352 4.85 -9.93 -5.28
N ALA A 353 3.68 -9.28 -5.37
CA ALA A 353 2.86 -8.98 -4.19
C ALA A 353 2.40 -10.27 -3.50
N HIS A 354 1.91 -11.24 -4.27
CA HIS A 354 1.49 -12.53 -3.72
C HIS A 354 2.67 -13.36 -3.18
N CYS A 355 3.87 -13.28 -3.78
CA CYS A 355 5.08 -13.89 -3.20
C CYS A 355 5.40 -13.34 -1.81
N ILE A 356 5.27 -12.03 -1.59
CA ILE A 356 5.53 -11.41 -0.28
C ILE A 356 4.42 -11.75 0.72
N ASP A 357 3.15 -11.83 0.30
CA ASP A 357 2.07 -12.28 1.19
C ASP A 357 2.23 -13.77 1.56
N LEU A 358 2.78 -14.62 0.68
CA LEU A 358 3.17 -16.00 1.02
C LEU A 358 4.33 -16.07 2.04
N MET A 359 5.32 -15.18 1.96
CA MET A 359 6.34 -15.04 3.02
C MET A 359 5.70 -14.67 4.35
N LEU A 360 4.78 -13.71 4.34
CA LEU A 360 4.03 -13.30 5.52
C LEU A 360 3.20 -14.47 6.07
N GLU A 361 2.49 -15.22 5.22
CA GLU A 361 1.71 -16.41 5.60
C GLU A 361 2.55 -17.47 6.32
N ASP A 362 3.74 -17.79 5.81
CA ASP A 362 4.61 -18.79 6.43
C ASP A 362 5.18 -18.31 7.76
N ILE A 363 5.59 -17.05 7.87
CA ILE A 363 5.93 -16.41 9.16
C ILE A 363 4.71 -16.44 10.11
N GLY A 364 3.51 -16.24 9.56
CA GLY A 364 2.23 -16.33 10.27
C GLY A 364 1.90 -17.70 10.84
N LYS A 365 2.52 -18.77 10.33
CA LYS A 365 2.37 -20.16 10.83
C LYS A 365 3.29 -20.45 12.01
N LEU A 366 4.33 -19.64 12.28
CA LEU A 366 5.21 -19.81 13.44
C LEU A 366 4.40 -19.81 14.74
N PRO A 367 4.64 -20.73 15.71
CA PRO A 367 3.70 -20.96 16.83
C PRO A 367 3.34 -19.73 17.66
N LEU A 368 4.32 -18.85 17.94
CA LEU A 368 4.11 -17.60 18.68
C LEU A 368 3.28 -16.60 17.88
N VAL A 369 3.57 -16.46 16.59
CA VAL A 369 2.90 -15.54 15.65
C VAL A 369 1.45 -15.98 15.47
N LEU A 370 1.24 -17.25 15.11
CA LEU A 370 -0.06 -17.87 14.89
C LEU A 370 -0.98 -17.75 16.12
N LYS A 371 -0.47 -18.06 17.32
CA LYS A 371 -1.22 -17.97 18.57
C LYS A 371 -1.65 -16.54 18.90
N THR A 372 -0.81 -15.56 18.61
CA THR A 372 -1.07 -14.14 18.89
C THR A 372 -2.02 -13.53 17.86
N LEU A 373 -1.86 -13.85 16.57
CA LEU A 373 -2.79 -13.45 15.50
C LEU A 373 -4.19 -14.04 15.72
N ARG A 374 -4.31 -15.33 16.05
CA ARG A 374 -5.60 -15.96 16.37
C ARG A 374 -6.32 -15.27 17.54
N ARG A 375 -5.58 -14.83 18.57
CA ARG A 375 -6.14 -14.05 19.69
C ARG A 375 -6.65 -12.67 19.24
N ALA A 376 -5.91 -11.97 18.39
CA ALA A 376 -6.31 -10.68 17.82
C ALA A 376 -7.56 -10.79 16.90
N MET A 377 -7.65 -11.85 16.10
CA MET A 377 -8.83 -12.18 15.29
C MET A 377 -10.04 -12.55 16.16
N SER A 378 -9.82 -13.32 17.24
CA SER A 378 -10.88 -13.66 18.20
C SER A 378 -11.44 -12.42 18.90
N LEU A 379 -10.58 -11.49 19.32
CA LEU A 379 -10.97 -10.20 19.88
C LEU A 379 -11.86 -9.39 18.92
N THR A 380 -11.41 -9.18 17.68
CA THR A 380 -12.19 -8.39 16.71
C THR A 380 -13.52 -9.07 16.36
N SER A 381 -13.53 -10.38 16.14
CA SER A 381 -14.76 -11.15 15.94
C SER A 381 -15.71 -11.03 17.14
N PHE A 382 -15.20 -11.15 18.37
CA PHE A 382 -16.00 -11.05 19.58
C PHE A 382 -16.67 -9.67 19.75
N ILE A 383 -15.93 -8.59 19.48
CA ILE A 383 -16.45 -7.21 19.50
C ILE A 383 -17.47 -6.99 18.37
N TYR A 384 -17.12 -7.31 17.13
CA TYR A 384 -17.95 -6.97 15.97
C TYR A 384 -19.24 -7.78 15.86
N ASN A 385 -19.29 -9.00 16.42
CA ASN A 385 -20.52 -9.80 16.49
C ASN A 385 -21.48 -9.35 17.60
N ARG A 386 -21.19 -8.24 18.32
CA ARG A 386 -21.98 -7.72 19.45
C ARG A 386 -22.15 -6.21 19.33
N VAL A 387 -23.27 -5.76 18.77
CA VAL A 387 -23.56 -4.32 18.53
C VAL A 387 -23.30 -3.43 19.76
N GLY A 388 -23.76 -3.84 20.94
CA GLY A 388 -23.50 -3.09 22.18
C GLY A 388 -22.02 -3.00 22.57
N LEU A 389 -21.23 -4.06 22.34
CA LEU A 389 -19.80 -4.08 22.62
C LEU A 389 -18.99 -3.33 21.57
N LEU A 390 -19.44 -3.34 20.30
CA LEU A 390 -18.94 -2.46 19.25
C LEU A 390 -19.14 -0.98 19.60
N ASN A 391 -20.33 -0.60 20.06
CA ASN A 391 -20.64 0.77 20.48
C ASN A 391 -19.91 1.17 21.77
N LEU A 392 -19.64 0.22 22.68
CA LEU A 392 -18.74 0.44 23.82
C LEU A 392 -17.30 0.71 23.33
N MET A 393 -16.75 -0.13 22.45
CA MET A 393 -15.41 0.06 21.88
C MET A 393 -15.28 1.42 21.18
N ARG A 394 -16.25 1.79 20.34
CA ARG A 394 -16.30 3.09 19.65
C ARG A 394 -16.28 4.29 20.61
N ARG A 395 -16.92 4.21 21.78
CA ARG A 395 -16.83 5.27 22.80
C ARG A 395 -15.41 5.44 23.34
N TYR A 396 -14.67 4.35 23.54
CA TYR A 396 -13.29 4.38 24.02
C TYR A 396 -12.26 4.75 22.95
N THR A 397 -12.51 4.43 21.67
CA THR A 397 -11.56 4.69 20.57
C THR A 397 -11.77 6.03 19.86
N GLY A 398 -12.78 6.82 20.27
CA GLY A 398 -13.16 8.08 19.60
C GLY A 398 -13.82 7.82 18.24
N GLN A 399 -14.81 6.93 18.21
CA GLN A 399 -15.52 6.40 17.03
C GLN A 399 -14.66 5.59 16.04
N ARG A 400 -13.34 5.50 16.23
CA ARG A 400 -12.45 4.73 15.35
C ARG A 400 -12.70 3.23 15.43
N ASN A 401 -13.00 2.64 14.28
CA ASN A 401 -13.14 1.20 14.12
C ASN A 401 -11.77 0.47 14.17
N LEU A 402 -11.76 -0.80 14.59
CA LEU A 402 -10.61 -1.69 14.44
C LEU A 402 -10.62 -2.31 13.04
N ILE A 403 -9.44 -2.52 12.43
CA ILE A 403 -9.36 -3.18 11.13
C ILE A 403 -9.86 -4.62 11.29
N ARG A 404 -10.82 -5.03 10.47
CA ARG A 404 -11.32 -6.41 10.42
C ARG A 404 -10.36 -7.29 9.60
N PRO A 405 -10.15 -8.56 9.97
CA PRO A 405 -9.37 -9.48 9.15
C PRO A 405 -10.12 -9.81 7.86
N GLY A 406 -9.44 -9.70 6.72
CA GLY A 406 -9.95 -10.13 5.42
C GLY A 406 -9.71 -11.61 5.19
N LYS A 407 -10.53 -12.26 4.36
CA LYS A 407 -10.45 -13.72 4.12
C LYS A 407 -9.22 -14.16 3.32
N THR A 408 -8.55 -13.24 2.61
CA THR A 408 -7.70 -13.57 1.45
C THR A 408 -6.23 -13.17 1.54
N ARG A 409 -5.78 -12.46 2.58
CA ARG A 409 -4.38 -12.01 2.72
C ARG A 409 -3.94 -11.93 4.19
N LEU A 410 -2.80 -12.53 4.56
CA LEU A 410 -2.31 -12.46 5.95
C LEU A 410 -1.89 -11.03 6.35
N CYS A 411 -1.54 -10.18 5.37
CA CYS A 411 -1.41 -8.74 5.58
C CYS A 411 -2.60 -8.14 6.36
N THR A 412 -3.84 -8.58 6.14
CA THR A 412 -5.01 -8.07 6.87
C THR A 412 -5.05 -8.51 8.35
N CYS A 413 -4.56 -9.71 8.68
CA CYS A 413 -4.39 -10.16 10.07
C CYS A 413 -3.29 -9.35 10.79
N TYR A 414 -2.20 -9.02 10.09
CA TYR A 414 -1.19 -8.09 10.61
C TYR A 414 -1.78 -6.69 10.86
N LEU A 415 -2.58 -6.16 9.93
CA LEU A 415 -3.22 -4.84 10.07
C LEU A 415 -4.26 -4.83 11.19
N THR A 416 -4.99 -5.92 11.38
CA THR A 416 -5.88 -6.16 12.54
C THR A 416 -5.09 -6.02 13.84
N LEU A 417 -3.99 -6.78 14.01
CA LEU A 417 -3.11 -6.71 15.17
C LEU A 417 -2.52 -5.31 15.38
N LYS A 418 -2.13 -4.63 14.30
CA LYS A 418 -1.62 -3.25 14.32
C LYS A 418 -2.66 -2.25 14.82
N SER A 419 -3.92 -2.40 14.41
CA SER A 419 -5.02 -1.53 14.86
C SER A 419 -5.31 -1.73 16.36
N ILE A 420 -5.33 -2.98 16.84
CA ILE A 420 -5.45 -3.32 18.26
C ILE A 420 -4.30 -2.71 19.07
N TYR A 421 -3.06 -2.85 18.58
CA TYR A 421 -1.89 -2.29 19.25
C TYR A 421 -1.89 -0.75 19.29
N LYS A 422 -2.30 -0.08 18.21
CA LYS A 422 -2.53 1.38 18.22
C LYS A 422 -3.56 1.80 19.28
N GLN A 423 -4.58 0.97 19.51
CA GLN A 423 -5.66 1.22 20.49
C GLN A 423 -5.39 0.58 21.89
N LYS A 424 -4.15 0.16 22.19
CA LYS A 424 -3.79 -0.55 23.43
C LYS A 424 -4.31 0.10 24.72
N ALA A 425 -4.14 1.42 24.86
CA ALA A 425 -4.58 2.15 26.05
C ALA A 425 -6.12 2.16 26.16
N ASN A 426 -6.80 2.52 25.07
CA ASN A 426 -8.25 2.64 25.00
C ASN A 426 -8.96 1.30 25.21
N LEU A 427 -8.45 0.22 24.61
CA LEU A 427 -8.97 -1.13 24.82
C LEU A 427 -8.74 -1.61 26.26
N ARG A 428 -7.57 -1.36 26.85
CA ARG A 428 -7.33 -1.72 28.27
C ARG A 428 -8.21 -0.92 29.24
N ALA A 429 -8.49 0.34 28.94
CA ALA A 429 -9.46 1.13 29.70
C ALA A 429 -10.87 0.54 29.60
N MET A 430 -11.34 0.26 28.38
CA MET A 430 -12.65 -0.38 28.14
C MET A 430 -12.83 -1.69 28.92
N PHE A 431 -11.83 -2.59 28.90
CA PHE A 431 -11.89 -3.85 29.64
C PHE A 431 -11.67 -3.71 31.17
N SER A 432 -11.28 -2.53 31.65
CA SER A 432 -11.16 -2.25 33.09
C SER A 432 -12.44 -1.63 33.68
N GLU A 433 -13.34 -1.11 32.83
CA GLU A 433 -14.46 -0.27 33.26
C GLU A 433 -15.58 -1.02 34.00
N SER A 434 -16.27 -0.31 34.89
CA SER A 434 -17.54 -0.73 35.50
C SER A 434 -18.58 -1.26 34.49
N GLU A 435 -18.72 -0.64 33.30
CA GLU A 435 -19.66 -1.07 32.26
C GLU A 435 -19.28 -2.45 31.67
N TRP A 436 -18.00 -2.71 31.41
CA TRP A 436 -17.55 -4.05 31.01
C TRP A 436 -17.72 -5.05 32.15
N ASN A 437 -17.34 -4.69 33.37
CA ASN A 437 -17.38 -5.54 34.55
C ASN A 437 -18.80 -6.01 34.93
N SER A 438 -19.81 -5.15 34.73
CA SER A 438 -21.22 -5.48 34.94
C SER A 438 -21.90 -6.16 33.74
N SER A 439 -21.28 -6.11 32.56
CA SER A 439 -21.86 -6.62 31.32
C SER A 439 -22.16 -8.14 31.33
N LYS A 440 -23.15 -8.54 30.51
CA LYS A 440 -23.36 -9.96 30.19
C LYS A 440 -22.17 -10.58 29.43
N TRP A 441 -21.47 -9.78 28.63
CA TRP A 441 -20.38 -10.24 27.76
C TRP A 441 -19.19 -10.78 28.56
N LYS A 442 -18.83 -10.15 29.69
CA LYS A 442 -17.77 -10.64 30.59
C LYS A 442 -18.05 -12.04 31.14
N LYS A 443 -19.31 -12.42 31.30
CA LYS A 443 -19.71 -13.74 31.82
C LYS A 443 -19.54 -14.85 30.77
N GLU A 444 -19.61 -14.51 29.49
CA GLU A 444 -19.42 -15.45 28.37
C GLU A 444 -17.98 -16.01 28.33
N ALA A 445 -17.82 -17.26 27.88
CA ALA A 445 -16.50 -17.88 27.74
C ALA A 445 -15.56 -17.08 26.80
N GLY A 446 -16.10 -16.55 25.70
CA GLY A 446 -15.36 -15.65 24.81
C GLY A 446 -14.96 -14.33 25.48
N GLY A 447 -15.83 -13.77 26.33
CA GLY A 447 -15.56 -12.54 27.07
C GLY A 447 -14.38 -12.68 28.02
N LYS A 448 -14.35 -13.75 28.80
CA LYS A 448 -13.23 -14.11 29.69
C LYS A 448 -11.92 -14.27 28.90
N GLN A 449 -11.97 -14.90 27.73
CA GLN A 449 -10.79 -15.09 26.88
C GLN A 449 -10.25 -13.77 26.30
N VAL A 450 -11.11 -12.85 25.87
CA VAL A 450 -10.66 -11.56 25.33
C VAL A 450 -10.17 -10.61 26.42
N GLU A 451 -10.81 -10.61 27.60
CA GLU A 451 -10.35 -9.87 28.79
C GLU A 451 -8.96 -10.36 29.23
N ASP A 452 -8.80 -11.67 29.41
CA ASP A 452 -7.50 -12.30 29.73
C ASP A 452 -6.42 -11.93 28.70
N CYS A 453 -6.78 -11.90 27.42
CA CYS A 453 -5.89 -11.50 26.35
C CYS A 453 -5.48 -10.02 26.43
N MET A 454 -6.41 -9.10 26.75
CA MET A 454 -6.12 -7.67 26.83
C MET A 454 -5.39 -7.26 28.11
N MET A 455 -5.57 -8.00 29.21
CA MET A 455 -4.87 -7.71 30.46
C MET A 455 -3.47 -8.32 30.53
N LYS A 456 -3.21 -9.45 29.86
CA LYS A 456 -1.89 -10.10 29.84
C LYS A 456 -0.81 -9.23 29.17
N PRO A 457 0.27 -8.85 29.87
CA PRO A 457 1.40 -8.13 29.27
C PRO A 457 1.99 -8.87 28.06
N THR A 458 2.14 -10.19 28.18
CA THR A 458 2.71 -11.07 27.15
C THR A 458 1.97 -11.04 25.82
N PHE A 459 0.66 -10.72 25.78
CA PHE A 459 -0.03 -10.50 24.50
C PHE A 459 0.49 -9.24 23.80
N TRP A 460 0.67 -8.15 24.55
CA TRP A 460 1.17 -6.88 24.00
C TRP A 460 2.64 -6.95 23.61
N ASP A 461 3.45 -7.69 24.36
CA ASP A 461 4.87 -7.88 24.05
C ASP A 461 5.03 -8.72 22.77
N ASN A 462 4.28 -9.83 22.66
CA ASN A 462 4.19 -10.61 21.42
C ASN A 462 3.62 -9.79 20.25
N ALA A 463 2.62 -8.93 20.50
CA ALA A 463 2.07 -8.06 19.48
C ALA A 463 3.12 -7.07 18.96
N TYR A 464 3.87 -6.43 19.85
CA TYR A 464 4.97 -5.53 19.49
C TYR A 464 6.06 -6.27 18.69
N TYR A 465 6.45 -7.46 19.14
CA TYR A 465 7.38 -8.35 18.46
C TYR A 465 6.94 -8.63 17.00
N ILE A 466 5.72 -9.14 16.81
CA ILE A 466 5.17 -9.45 15.48
C ILE A 466 5.10 -8.20 14.59
N LEU A 467 4.73 -7.05 15.17
CA LEU A 467 4.66 -5.78 14.43
C LEU A 467 6.03 -5.31 13.92
N LYS A 468 7.11 -5.64 14.64
CA LYS A 468 8.51 -5.40 14.24
C LYS A 468 9.02 -6.42 13.23
N LEU A 469 8.71 -7.71 13.43
CA LEU A 469 9.13 -8.82 12.56
C LEU A 469 8.51 -8.72 11.16
N MET A 470 7.18 -8.62 11.09
CA MET A 470 6.44 -8.63 9.82
C MET A 470 6.30 -7.23 9.19
N GLY A 471 6.46 -6.17 9.97
CA GLY A 471 6.25 -4.79 9.51
C GLY A 471 7.10 -4.37 8.30
N PRO A 472 8.38 -4.73 8.21
CA PRO A 472 9.20 -4.44 7.03
C PRO A 472 8.70 -5.14 5.77
N LEU A 473 8.37 -6.43 5.84
CA LEU A 473 7.78 -7.17 4.71
C LEU A 473 6.42 -6.61 4.28
N VAL A 474 5.57 -6.16 5.22
CA VAL A 474 4.31 -5.48 4.90
C VAL A 474 4.54 -4.13 4.19
N LYS A 475 5.66 -3.43 4.43
CA LYS A 475 6.03 -2.26 3.63
C LYS A 475 6.45 -2.66 2.22
N THR A 476 7.23 -3.73 2.07
CA THR A 476 7.62 -4.25 0.75
C THR A 476 6.41 -4.72 -0.05
N LEU A 477 5.45 -5.40 0.59
CA LEU A 477 4.17 -5.78 -0.03
C LEU A 477 3.44 -4.55 -0.60
N ARG A 478 3.29 -3.48 0.18
CA ARG A 478 2.67 -2.22 -0.28
C ARG A 478 3.45 -1.50 -1.40
N LEU A 479 4.76 -1.73 -1.51
CA LEU A 479 5.55 -1.19 -2.60
C LEU A 479 5.27 -1.92 -3.91
N VAL A 480 5.06 -3.23 -3.85
CA VAL A 480 4.80 -4.09 -5.03
C VAL A 480 3.33 -4.13 -5.43
N ASP A 481 2.40 -4.03 -4.47
CA ASP A 481 0.95 -3.96 -4.68
C ASP A 481 0.47 -2.53 -5.07
N ASN A 482 1.35 -1.71 -5.65
CA ASN A 482 1.10 -0.28 -5.94
C ASN A 482 0.98 0.01 -7.44
N GLU A 483 -0.25 0.19 -7.90
CA GLU A 483 -0.59 0.47 -9.30
C GLU A 483 0.01 1.78 -9.86
N ARG A 484 0.44 2.73 -9.01
CA ARG A 484 0.83 4.08 -9.45
C ARG A 484 2.31 4.23 -9.82
N LYS A 485 3.19 3.32 -9.41
CA LYS A 485 4.65 3.42 -9.60
C LYS A 485 5.23 2.03 -9.91
N PRO A 486 5.96 1.85 -11.03
CA PRO A 486 6.61 0.58 -11.36
C PRO A 486 7.48 0.11 -10.20
N ALA A 487 7.20 -1.09 -9.70
CA ALA A 487 7.80 -1.60 -8.46
C ALA A 487 9.02 -2.48 -8.70
N MET A 488 9.14 -3.11 -9.87
CA MET A 488 10.09 -4.19 -10.12
C MET A 488 11.54 -3.79 -9.82
N GLY A 489 11.96 -2.60 -10.28
CA GLY A 489 13.32 -2.08 -10.03
C GLY A 489 13.62 -1.68 -8.59
N TYR A 490 12.67 -1.82 -7.68
CA TYR A 490 12.84 -1.58 -6.24
C TYR A 490 12.78 -2.86 -5.41
N ILE A 491 12.40 -4.02 -5.99
CA ILE A 491 12.13 -5.26 -5.23
C ILE A 491 13.37 -5.75 -4.46
N TYR A 492 14.55 -5.83 -5.11
CA TYR A 492 15.79 -6.28 -4.46
C TYR A 492 16.15 -5.39 -3.26
N GLU A 493 16.33 -4.09 -3.49
CA GLU A 493 16.63 -3.11 -2.42
C GLU A 493 15.59 -3.16 -1.28
N ALA A 494 14.30 -3.26 -1.62
CA ALA A 494 13.24 -3.26 -0.62
C ALA A 494 13.22 -4.57 0.22
N MET A 495 13.63 -5.70 -0.36
CA MET A 495 13.82 -6.95 0.38
C MET A 495 15.06 -6.90 1.27
N ASP A 496 16.19 -6.40 0.78
CA ASP A 496 17.41 -6.25 1.60
C ASP A 496 17.18 -5.29 2.77
N ARG A 497 16.53 -4.15 2.52
CA ARG A 497 16.10 -3.23 3.59
C ARG A 497 15.08 -3.83 4.54
N ALA A 498 14.22 -4.73 4.07
CA ALA A 498 13.30 -5.44 4.95
C ALA A 498 14.07 -6.36 5.91
N LYS A 499 15.05 -7.13 5.39
CA LYS A 499 15.93 -7.96 6.22
C LYS A 499 16.75 -7.13 7.20
N GLU A 500 17.38 -6.04 6.75
CA GLU A 500 18.10 -5.12 7.64
C GLU A 500 17.21 -4.55 8.75
N ALA A 501 15.97 -4.17 8.43
CA ALA A 501 15.05 -3.59 9.40
C ALA A 501 14.60 -4.61 10.46
N ILE A 502 14.49 -5.90 10.10
CA ILE A 502 14.26 -7.00 11.04
C ILE A 502 15.49 -7.15 11.97
N ILE A 503 16.70 -7.30 11.41
CA ILE A 503 17.95 -7.44 12.19
C ILE A 503 18.13 -6.27 13.17
N LYS A 504 17.89 -5.04 12.71
CA LYS A 504 17.97 -3.81 13.51
C LYS A 504 16.90 -3.74 14.60
N ALA A 505 15.74 -4.39 14.44
CA ALA A 505 14.68 -4.40 15.44
C ALA A 505 15.00 -5.33 16.63
N PHE A 506 15.78 -6.39 16.42
CA PHE A 506 16.08 -7.42 17.42
C PHE A 506 17.56 -7.49 17.84
N ASN A 507 18.36 -6.49 17.44
CA ASN A 507 19.80 -6.39 17.75
C ASN A 507 20.61 -7.65 17.35
N GLY A 508 20.14 -8.39 16.34
CA GLY A 508 20.77 -9.64 15.87
C GLY A 508 20.84 -10.77 16.90
N ARG A 509 19.89 -10.84 17.84
CA ARG A 509 19.94 -11.76 19.00
C ARG A 509 18.81 -12.79 19.13
N ASP A 510 17.83 -12.84 18.22
CA ASP A 510 16.71 -13.79 18.32
C ASP A 510 16.92 -15.03 17.44
N ASP A 511 16.76 -16.24 18.00
CA ASP A 511 16.79 -17.48 17.22
C ASP A 511 15.57 -17.60 16.28
N ASN A 512 14.45 -16.95 16.58
CA ASN A 512 13.29 -16.88 15.69
C ASN A 512 13.58 -16.03 14.43
N ASP A 513 14.59 -15.14 14.47
CA ASP A 513 15.06 -14.43 13.26
C ASP A 513 15.61 -15.46 12.26
N LYS A 514 16.31 -16.51 12.72
CA LYS A 514 16.89 -17.54 11.83
C LYS A 514 15.82 -18.29 11.05
N GLU A 515 14.75 -18.72 11.71
CA GLU A 515 13.65 -19.41 11.03
C GLU A 515 12.87 -18.47 10.10
N THR A 516 12.67 -17.22 10.52
CA THR A 516 12.08 -16.17 9.68
C THR A 516 12.92 -15.91 8.43
N PHE A 517 14.26 -15.82 8.55
CA PHE A 517 15.15 -15.63 7.41
C PHE A 517 15.18 -16.85 6.49
N LYS A 518 15.15 -18.09 7.00
CA LYS A 518 14.98 -19.28 6.13
C LYS A 518 13.70 -19.20 5.29
N ILE A 519 12.57 -18.80 5.90
CA ILE A 519 11.29 -18.63 5.19
C ILE A 519 11.42 -17.56 4.10
N ILE A 520 11.97 -16.38 4.44
CA ILE A 520 12.19 -15.29 3.49
C ILE A 520 13.13 -15.73 2.36
N ASP A 521 14.24 -16.39 2.67
CA ASP A 521 15.25 -16.78 1.69
C ASP A 521 14.77 -17.91 0.77
N SER A 522 14.10 -18.94 1.27
CA SER A 522 13.47 -19.97 0.43
C SER A 522 12.44 -19.36 -0.51
N ARG A 523 11.48 -18.59 0.02
CA ARG A 523 10.45 -17.92 -0.79
C ARG A 523 11.04 -16.93 -1.79
N TRP A 524 12.14 -16.28 -1.44
CA TRP A 524 12.88 -15.40 -2.33
C TRP A 524 13.49 -16.19 -3.49
N GLN A 525 14.29 -17.21 -3.22
CA GLN A 525 14.94 -18.02 -4.27
C GLN A 525 13.93 -18.77 -5.15
N ASP A 526 12.85 -19.30 -4.58
CA ASP A 526 11.87 -20.13 -5.29
C ASP A 526 10.86 -19.34 -6.15
N GLN A 527 10.77 -18.02 -5.96
CA GLN A 527 9.69 -17.19 -6.52
C GLN A 527 10.10 -15.75 -6.92
N LEU A 528 10.84 -15.00 -6.10
CA LEU A 528 11.13 -13.57 -6.38
C LEU A 528 12.52 -13.29 -6.98
N HIS A 529 13.45 -14.22 -6.85
CA HIS A 529 14.82 -14.09 -7.38
C HIS A 529 14.82 -14.35 -8.90
N HIS A 530 14.35 -13.36 -9.66
CA HIS A 530 14.10 -13.48 -11.09
C HIS A 530 15.01 -12.53 -11.92
N PRO A 531 15.52 -12.95 -13.09
CA PRO A 531 16.40 -12.11 -13.92
C PRO A 531 15.81 -10.73 -14.28
N LEU A 532 14.50 -10.63 -14.53
CA LEU A 532 13.85 -9.33 -14.79
C LEU A 532 13.87 -8.41 -13.56
N HIS A 533 13.65 -8.95 -12.36
CA HIS A 533 13.73 -8.19 -11.10
C HIS A 533 15.17 -7.70 -10.85
N ALA A 534 16.17 -8.54 -11.14
CA ALA A 534 17.58 -8.20 -11.00
C ALA A 534 18.03 -7.12 -12.00
N ALA A 535 17.68 -7.30 -13.29
CA ALA A 535 17.93 -6.31 -14.33
C ALA A 535 17.24 -4.99 -14.01
N GLY A 536 15.98 -5.04 -13.55
CA GLY A 536 15.25 -3.87 -13.11
C GLY A 536 15.93 -3.11 -11.98
N HIS A 537 16.44 -3.81 -10.96
CA HIS A 537 17.18 -3.19 -9.86
C HIS A 537 18.50 -2.56 -10.33
N TYR A 538 19.28 -3.27 -11.14
CA TYR A 538 20.56 -2.79 -11.68
C TYR A 538 20.38 -1.53 -12.55
N LEU A 539 19.29 -1.46 -13.30
CA LEU A 539 19.00 -0.37 -14.23
C LEU A 539 18.22 0.79 -13.57
N ASN A 540 17.93 0.70 -12.27
CA ASN A 540 17.25 1.74 -11.51
C ASN A 540 18.22 2.87 -11.11
N PRO A 541 18.07 4.09 -11.66
CA PRO A 541 19.00 5.19 -11.39
C PRO A 541 18.90 5.76 -9.96
N ALA A 542 17.90 5.36 -9.17
CA ALA A 542 17.88 5.67 -7.74
C ALA A 542 19.07 5.04 -6.99
N PHE A 543 19.51 3.86 -7.45
CA PHE A 543 20.55 3.05 -6.83
C PHE A 543 21.86 3.09 -7.63
N PHE A 544 21.79 2.90 -8.96
CA PHE A 544 22.98 2.72 -9.81
C PHE A 544 22.94 3.55 -11.11
N MET A 545 23.06 4.89 -11.02
CA MET A 545 23.88 5.73 -11.94
C MET A 545 23.65 7.25 -11.76
N PRO A 546 24.65 8.11 -12.02
CA PRO A 546 24.43 9.52 -12.30
C PRO A 546 23.82 9.69 -13.71
N ILE A 547 22.53 10.03 -13.79
CA ILE A 547 21.78 10.16 -15.04
C ILE A 547 22.31 11.34 -15.90
N ARG A 548 23.25 11.07 -16.82
CA ARG A 548 23.62 12.00 -17.90
C ARG A 548 23.77 11.39 -19.30
N LYS A 549 23.53 10.08 -19.48
CA LYS A 549 23.77 9.39 -20.78
C LYS A 549 22.75 8.32 -21.22
N LEU A 550 21.59 8.16 -20.59
CA LEU A 550 20.56 7.26 -21.15
C LEU A 550 19.74 7.97 -22.24
N ASN A 551 19.74 7.41 -23.45
CA ASN A 551 18.90 7.85 -24.55
C ASN A 551 17.44 7.39 -24.34
N SER A 552 16.47 8.15 -24.87
CA SER A 552 15.03 7.98 -24.61
C SER A 552 14.49 6.57 -24.91
N ILE A 553 15.02 5.93 -25.94
CA ILE A 553 14.63 4.57 -26.36
C ILE A 553 14.99 3.53 -25.28
N VAL A 554 16.17 3.64 -24.66
CA VAL A 554 16.60 2.71 -23.61
C VAL A 554 15.69 2.85 -22.38
N ARG A 555 15.40 4.09 -21.97
CA ARG A 555 14.44 4.37 -20.89
C ARG A 555 13.06 3.79 -21.18
N SER A 556 12.57 3.92 -22.41
CA SER A 556 11.26 3.38 -22.78
C SER A 556 11.19 1.85 -22.70
N ARG A 557 12.25 1.13 -23.08
CA ARG A 557 12.31 -0.34 -22.93
C ARG A 557 12.49 -0.77 -21.49
N LEU A 558 13.24 0.01 -20.69
CA LEU A 558 13.36 -0.18 -19.25
C LEU A 558 12.01 -0.11 -18.56
N ASP A 559 11.22 0.93 -18.81
CA ASP A 559 9.93 1.12 -18.15
C ASP A 559 8.91 -0.01 -18.48
N CYS A 560 9.03 -0.68 -19.65
CA CYS A 560 8.26 -1.90 -19.96
C CYS A 560 8.77 -3.15 -19.21
N MET A 561 10.09 -3.29 -19.02
CA MET A 561 10.67 -4.39 -18.24
C MET A 561 10.52 -4.19 -16.73
N LEU A 562 10.33 -2.94 -16.27
CA LEU A 562 10.24 -2.53 -14.86
C LEU A 562 8.82 -2.57 -14.28
N ALA A 563 7.84 -2.93 -15.11
CA ALA A 563 6.41 -2.97 -14.79
C ALA A 563 6.07 -4.14 -13.86
#